data_AF-A0A9D5L8S6-F1
#
_entry.id   AF-A0A9D5L8S6-F1
#
_cell.length_a   1.000
_cell.length_b   1.000
_cell.length_c   1.000
_cell.angle_alpha   90.00
_cell.angle_beta   90.00
_cell.angle_gamma   90.00
#
_symmetry.space_group_name_H-M   'P 1'
#
loop_
_entity.id
_entity.type
_entity.pdbx_description
1 polymer ?
#
loop_
_entity_poly.entity_id
_entity_poly.type
_entity_poly.pdbx_seq_one_letter_code
_entity_poly.pdbx_strand_id
1 'polypeptide(L)'
;MKIRPILAGAAVVLGLTMVSCDTATSLAKDVNGTWAGGVDRILGDALNSDVFSTYTFTYDAASAKAGGDIVINATLAGNYNDNVVVGETPSNVSVTVAGTSSISGTWTAIDDDEIVITLNPSTLKVSLDPAAQTLTSSAVLTAETIDTLKPSLLSMIKDRMAYDLRIKYSSPIHMDDVKVKGGKTLEYEVNDIDYTLTSE
;
A
#
# COMPACT_ATOMS: atom_id res chain seq x y z
N MET A 1 -4.37 65.43 -44.53
CA MET A 1 -4.30 64.91 -43.15
C MET A 1 -3.49 63.61 -43.19
N LYS A 2 -2.36 63.56 -42.48
CA LYS A 2 -1.46 62.39 -42.32
C LYS A 2 -2.01 61.43 -41.24
N ILE A 3 -1.42 60.21 -41.20
CA ILE A 3 -1.29 59.19 -40.11
C ILE A 3 -1.88 57.84 -40.61
N ARG A 4 -1.08 56.96 -41.24
CA ARG A 4 -0.16 55.89 -40.74
C ARG A 4 -0.86 54.55 -40.39
N PRO A 5 -0.33 53.40 -40.87
CA PRO A 5 -0.91 52.06 -40.67
C PRO A 5 -0.49 51.45 -39.32
N ILE A 6 -1.41 50.72 -38.68
CA ILE A 6 -1.12 49.94 -37.46
C ILE A 6 -0.68 48.54 -37.86
N LEU A 7 0.59 48.24 -37.57
CA LEU A 7 1.14 46.90 -37.41
C LEU A 7 0.47 46.22 -36.20
N ALA A 8 -0.04 45.01 -36.38
CA ALA A 8 -0.19 44.00 -35.33
C ALA A 8 0.35 42.71 -35.98
N GLY A 9 1.52 42.21 -35.60
CA GLY A 9 1.79 41.64 -34.28
C GLY A 9 1.57 40.14 -34.37
N ALA A 10 2.44 39.43 -35.11
CA ALA A 10 2.39 37.98 -35.24
C ALA A 10 2.79 37.33 -33.92
N ALA A 11 1.86 36.63 -33.27
CA ALA A 11 2.11 35.83 -32.09
C ALA A 11 2.90 34.57 -32.48
N VAL A 12 4.13 34.47 -32.00
CA VAL A 12 4.88 33.21 -31.98
C VAL A 12 4.45 32.46 -30.73
N VAL A 13 3.55 31.49 -30.89
CA VAL A 13 3.29 30.44 -29.90
C VAL A 13 3.79 29.14 -30.51
N LEU A 14 5.05 28.80 -30.28
CA LEU A 14 5.62 27.54 -30.73
C LEU A 14 6.61 27.01 -29.69
N GLY A 15 6.21 25.92 -29.03
CA GLY A 15 7.11 24.81 -28.68
C GLY A 15 7.61 24.71 -27.24
N LEU A 16 6.77 24.23 -26.32
CA LEU A 16 7.21 23.65 -25.03
C LEU A 16 6.32 22.47 -24.62
N THR A 17 6.39 21.33 -25.34
CA THR A 17 5.65 20.11 -24.94
C THR A 17 6.45 18.81 -25.05
N MET A 18 7.80 18.85 -25.08
CA MET A 18 8.62 17.63 -25.26
C MET A 18 9.58 17.30 -24.10
N VAL A 19 9.54 17.99 -22.96
CA VAL A 19 10.47 17.74 -21.83
C VAL A 19 9.91 16.74 -20.80
N SER A 20 8.59 16.68 -20.62
CA SER A 20 7.96 15.86 -19.56
C SER A 20 8.08 14.34 -19.78
N CYS A 21 8.18 13.87 -21.03
CA CYS A 21 8.31 12.44 -21.31
C CYS A 21 9.69 11.89 -20.89
N ASP A 22 10.73 12.71 -21.03
CA ASP A 22 12.11 12.30 -20.68
C ASP A 22 12.30 12.27 -19.16
N THR A 23 11.73 13.24 -18.44
CA THR A 23 11.80 13.32 -16.98
C THR A 23 11.03 12.19 -16.30
N ALA A 24 9.77 11.96 -16.68
CA ALA A 24 8.98 10.85 -16.15
C ALA A 24 9.64 9.50 -16.41
N THR A 25 10.19 9.29 -17.62
CA THR A 25 10.92 8.07 -17.95
C THR A 25 12.20 7.90 -17.12
N SER A 26 12.89 9.00 -16.80
CA SER A 26 14.05 8.96 -15.90
C SER A 26 13.65 8.53 -14.49
N LEU A 27 12.64 9.17 -13.91
CA LEU A 27 12.11 8.81 -12.59
C LEU A 27 11.68 7.34 -12.56
N ALA A 28 10.99 6.87 -13.61
CA ALA A 28 10.53 5.51 -13.69
C ALA A 28 11.67 4.47 -13.69
N LYS A 29 12.80 4.80 -14.34
CA LYS A 29 14.00 3.95 -14.29
C LYS A 29 14.66 3.95 -12.92
N ASP A 30 14.69 5.10 -12.25
CA ASP A 30 15.33 5.25 -10.94
C ASP A 30 14.53 4.55 -9.82
N VAL A 31 13.21 4.56 -9.91
CA VAL A 31 12.30 3.91 -8.94
C VAL A 31 12.18 2.39 -9.16
N ASN A 32 12.50 1.88 -10.35
CA ASN A 32 12.43 0.46 -10.64
C ASN A 32 13.25 -0.38 -9.65
N GLY A 33 12.61 -1.33 -8.98
CA GLY A 33 13.24 -2.15 -7.95
C GLY A 33 12.31 -2.49 -6.79
N THR A 34 12.90 -3.04 -5.73
CA THR A 34 12.18 -3.44 -4.51
C THR A 34 12.57 -2.52 -3.36
N TRP A 35 11.56 -2.05 -2.64
CA TRP A 35 11.68 -1.04 -1.60
C TRP A 35 10.88 -1.44 -0.35
N ALA A 36 11.56 -1.58 0.78
CA ALA A 36 10.95 -1.85 2.08
C ALA A 36 10.49 -0.54 2.73
N GLY A 37 9.22 -0.49 3.15
CA GLY A 37 8.64 0.62 3.89
C GLY A 37 8.66 0.43 5.41
N GLY A 38 8.14 1.45 6.09
CA GLY A 38 7.92 1.42 7.53
C GLY A 38 6.72 0.56 7.96
N VAL A 39 6.37 0.67 9.24
CA VAL A 39 5.23 -0.02 9.83
C VAL A 39 3.99 0.85 9.73
N ASP A 40 2.97 0.35 9.05
CA ASP A 40 1.65 0.95 9.05
C ASP A 40 0.76 0.27 10.07
N ARG A 41 0.20 1.04 11.00
CA ARG A 41 -0.72 0.52 12.01
C ARG A 41 -2.16 0.80 11.61
N ILE A 42 -2.94 -0.28 11.49
CA ILE A 42 -4.39 -0.25 11.28
C ILE A 42 -5.06 -0.47 12.63
N LEU A 43 -5.82 0.53 13.09
CA LEU A 43 -6.55 0.47 14.34
C LEU A 43 -8.03 0.17 14.08
N GLY A 44 -8.57 -0.79 14.81
CA GLY A 44 -9.98 -1.17 14.78
C GLY A 44 -10.49 -1.48 16.18
N ASP A 45 -11.82 -1.60 16.30
CA ASP A 45 -12.47 -1.79 17.61
C ASP A 45 -11.98 -3.06 18.32
N ALA A 46 -12.02 -4.19 17.63
CA ALA A 46 -11.62 -5.50 18.16
C ALA A 46 -10.28 -6.00 17.61
N LEU A 47 -9.83 -5.48 16.45
CA LEU A 47 -8.60 -5.93 15.80
C LEU A 47 -7.68 -4.74 15.54
N ASN A 48 -6.46 -4.83 16.05
CA ASN A 48 -5.37 -3.93 15.70
C ASN A 48 -4.32 -4.71 14.91
N SER A 49 -3.83 -4.14 13.81
CA SER A 49 -2.86 -4.80 12.93
C SER A 49 -1.68 -3.89 12.61
N ASP A 50 -0.48 -4.45 12.63
CA ASP A 50 0.75 -3.84 12.12
C ASP A 50 1.08 -4.47 10.76
N VAL A 51 1.35 -3.63 9.76
CA VAL A 51 1.58 -4.01 8.36
C VAL A 51 2.95 -3.51 7.92
N PHE A 52 3.84 -4.43 7.56
CA PHE A 52 5.19 -4.14 7.10
C PHE A 52 5.25 -4.41 5.61
N SER A 53 5.29 -3.37 4.78
CA SER A 53 5.12 -3.49 3.33
C SER A 53 6.44 -3.38 2.57
N THR A 54 6.61 -4.23 1.57
CA THR A 54 7.66 -4.18 0.56
C THR A 54 7.01 -3.96 -0.80
N TYR A 55 7.46 -2.92 -1.51
CA TYR A 55 6.95 -2.47 -2.79
C TYR A 55 7.92 -2.88 -3.89
N THR A 56 7.46 -3.64 -4.87
CA THR A 56 8.26 -3.99 -6.06
C THR A 56 7.70 -3.27 -7.27
N PHE A 57 8.39 -2.23 -7.72
CA PHE A 57 8.10 -1.50 -8.95
C PHE A 57 8.83 -2.16 -10.12
N THR A 58 8.08 -2.64 -11.10
CA THR A 58 8.62 -3.20 -12.34
C THR A 58 8.33 -2.23 -13.48
N TYR A 59 9.37 -1.57 -13.99
CA TYR A 59 9.27 -0.65 -15.11
C TYR A 59 9.15 -1.42 -16.44
N ASP A 60 8.09 -1.15 -17.21
CA ASP A 60 7.89 -1.70 -18.55
C ASP A 60 8.46 -0.75 -19.61
N ALA A 61 9.73 -0.95 -19.93
CA ALA A 61 10.45 -0.17 -20.95
C ALA A 61 9.91 -0.33 -22.38
N ALA A 62 9.08 -1.35 -22.64
CA ALA A 62 8.44 -1.53 -23.94
C ALA A 62 7.13 -0.73 -24.05
N SER A 63 6.58 -0.29 -22.93
CA SER A 63 5.38 0.55 -22.91
C SER A 63 5.71 2.00 -23.28
N ALA A 64 4.73 2.70 -23.86
CA ALA A 64 4.83 4.14 -24.09
C ALA A 64 4.61 4.98 -22.81
N LYS A 65 4.47 4.33 -21.65
CA LYS A 65 4.22 4.97 -20.36
C LYS A 65 5.50 4.89 -19.51
N ALA A 66 5.76 5.95 -18.76
CA ALA A 66 6.79 5.94 -17.74
C ALA A 66 6.32 5.16 -16.50
N GLY A 67 6.14 3.85 -16.60
CA GLY A 67 5.58 3.05 -15.51
C GLY A 67 5.53 1.56 -15.80
N GLY A 68 4.71 0.83 -15.06
CA GLY A 68 4.55 -0.61 -15.24
C GLY A 68 3.77 -1.26 -14.11
N ASP A 69 4.11 -2.50 -13.81
CA ASP A 69 3.45 -3.28 -12.77
C ASP A 69 4.04 -2.98 -11.38
N ILE A 70 3.18 -3.05 -10.37
CA ILE A 70 3.59 -3.01 -8.96
C ILE A 70 3.02 -4.18 -8.20
N VAL A 71 3.83 -4.77 -7.32
CA VAL A 71 3.40 -5.74 -6.32
C VAL A 71 3.76 -5.21 -4.94
N ILE A 72 2.80 -5.20 -4.03
CA ILE A 72 3.04 -4.92 -2.62
C ILE A 72 2.87 -6.22 -1.85
N ASN A 73 3.96 -6.68 -1.25
CA ASN A 73 3.92 -7.79 -0.31
C ASN A 73 4.00 -7.22 1.10
N ALA A 74 3.34 -7.84 2.06
CA ALA A 74 3.46 -7.40 3.45
C ALA A 74 3.51 -8.58 4.42
N THR A 75 4.23 -8.37 5.51
CA THR A 75 4.10 -9.18 6.73
C THR A 75 3.08 -8.50 7.65
N LEU A 76 2.23 -9.31 8.27
CA LEU A 76 1.13 -8.86 9.11
C LEU A 76 1.31 -9.38 10.53
N ALA A 77 1.07 -8.52 11.52
CA ALA A 77 0.92 -8.92 12.91
C ALA A 77 -0.39 -8.34 13.44
N GLY A 78 -1.27 -9.18 13.97
CA GLY A 78 -2.60 -8.81 14.42
C GLY A 78 -2.85 -9.19 15.88
N ASN A 79 -3.56 -8.33 16.60
CA ASN A 79 -4.07 -8.60 17.95
C ASN A 79 -5.57 -8.37 17.96
N TYR A 80 -6.33 -9.46 18.05
CA TYR A 80 -7.77 -9.47 18.18
C TYR A 80 -8.16 -9.62 19.65
N ASN A 81 -9.10 -8.81 20.13
CA ASN A 81 -9.64 -8.87 21.49
C ASN A 81 -11.14 -8.63 21.44
N ASP A 82 -11.92 -9.59 21.93
CA ASP A 82 -13.39 -9.48 21.94
C ASP A 82 -14.01 -10.40 23.01
N ASN A 83 -15.30 -10.24 23.24
CA ASN A 83 -16.08 -11.13 24.10
C ASN A 83 -16.73 -12.22 23.26
N VAL A 84 -16.47 -13.47 23.61
CA VAL A 84 -17.11 -14.65 23.02
C VAL A 84 -17.93 -15.35 24.08
N VAL A 85 -19.14 -15.77 23.70
CA VAL A 85 -19.98 -16.60 24.57
C VAL A 85 -19.53 -18.05 24.43
N VAL A 86 -19.05 -18.62 25.53
CA VAL A 86 -18.69 -20.05 25.61
C VAL A 86 -19.69 -20.74 26.53
N GLY A 87 -20.61 -21.51 25.94
CA GLY A 87 -21.77 -22.03 26.67
C GLY A 87 -22.72 -20.91 27.05
N GLU A 88 -22.88 -20.65 28.35
CA GLU A 88 -23.72 -19.57 28.90
C GLU A 88 -22.90 -18.40 29.49
N THR A 89 -21.57 -18.50 29.47
CA THR A 89 -20.69 -17.52 30.13
C THR A 89 -19.96 -16.66 29.09
N PRO A 90 -20.11 -15.33 29.12
CA PRO A 90 -19.25 -14.43 28.36
C PRO A 90 -17.80 -14.54 28.85
N SER A 91 -16.86 -14.76 27.93
CA SER A 91 -15.42 -14.72 28.22
C SER A 91 -14.74 -13.75 27.27
N ASN A 92 -13.80 -12.99 27.79
CA ASN A 92 -12.88 -12.23 26.95
C ASN A 92 -11.88 -13.22 26.32
N VAL A 93 -11.71 -13.13 25.01
CA VAL A 93 -10.69 -13.86 24.27
C VAL A 93 -9.72 -12.87 23.63
N SER A 94 -8.45 -13.24 23.62
CA SER A 94 -7.39 -12.53 22.92
C SER A 94 -6.71 -13.48 21.96
N VAL A 95 -6.55 -13.06 20.70
CA VAL A 95 -5.88 -13.83 19.66
C VAL A 95 -4.79 -13.00 19.04
N THR A 96 -3.56 -13.45 19.16
CA THR A 96 -2.43 -12.90 18.39
C THR A 96 -2.22 -13.76 17.15
N VAL A 97 -2.11 -13.12 16.01
CA VAL A 97 -1.88 -13.76 14.70
C VAL A 97 -0.69 -13.13 14.00
N ALA A 98 0.05 -13.94 13.26
CA ALA A 98 0.96 -13.46 12.22
C ALA A 98 0.47 -13.95 10.84
N GLY A 99 0.82 -13.22 9.79
CA GLY A 99 0.40 -13.55 8.44
C GLY A 99 1.15 -12.77 7.37
N THR A 100 0.70 -12.93 6.14
CA THR A 100 1.22 -12.21 4.98
C THR A 100 0.08 -11.74 4.09
N SER A 101 0.34 -10.69 3.32
CA SER A 101 -0.53 -10.28 2.22
C SER A 101 0.26 -9.99 0.95
N SER A 102 -0.43 -10.06 -0.19
CA SER A 102 0.09 -9.64 -1.48
C SER A 102 -1.04 -9.00 -2.28
N ILE A 103 -0.77 -7.84 -2.89
CA ILE A 103 -1.67 -7.15 -3.80
C ILE A 103 -0.87 -6.64 -5.00
N SER A 104 -1.50 -6.64 -6.17
CA SER A 104 -0.88 -6.17 -7.41
C SER A 104 -1.69 -5.07 -8.07
N GLY A 105 -1.03 -4.27 -8.89
CA GLY A 105 -1.62 -3.21 -9.67
C GLY A 105 -0.63 -2.65 -10.67
N THR A 106 -0.83 -1.39 -11.02
CA THR A 106 0.03 -0.63 -11.93
C THR A 106 0.47 0.68 -11.30
N TRP A 107 1.58 1.21 -11.76
CA TRP A 107 2.07 2.53 -11.38
C TRP A 107 2.51 3.32 -12.60
N THR A 108 2.58 4.64 -12.48
CA THR A 108 3.04 5.53 -13.55
C THR A 108 3.66 6.78 -12.92
N ALA A 109 4.89 7.12 -13.34
CA ALA A 109 5.47 8.43 -13.15
C ALA A 109 4.76 9.45 -14.06
N ILE A 110 4.32 10.56 -13.47
CA ILE A 110 3.60 11.62 -14.16
C ILE A 110 4.59 12.65 -14.71
N ASP A 111 5.61 13.00 -13.91
CA ASP A 111 6.73 13.88 -14.25
C ASP A 111 8.03 13.48 -13.49
N ASP A 112 8.93 14.43 -13.20
CA ASP A 112 10.22 14.16 -12.53
C ASP A 112 10.11 13.74 -11.06
N ASP A 113 9.01 14.01 -10.38
CA ASP A 113 8.85 13.69 -8.95
C ASP A 113 7.43 13.28 -8.52
N GLU A 114 6.47 13.12 -9.44
CA GLU A 114 5.14 12.58 -9.13
C GLU A 114 4.96 11.13 -9.64
N ILE A 115 4.43 10.25 -8.79
CA ILE A 115 4.02 8.87 -9.13
C ILE A 115 2.60 8.60 -8.67
N VAL A 116 1.80 7.98 -9.56
CA VAL A 116 0.48 7.44 -9.20
C VAL A 116 0.52 5.92 -9.21
N ILE A 117 0.06 5.31 -8.12
CA ILE A 117 -0.13 3.86 -7.98
C ILE A 117 -1.62 3.55 -7.95
N THR A 118 -2.05 2.61 -8.79
CA THR A 118 -3.41 2.06 -8.80
C THR A 118 -3.35 0.57 -8.52
N LEU A 119 -3.80 0.17 -7.33
CA LEU A 119 -3.88 -1.23 -6.94
C LEU A 119 -5.21 -1.84 -7.40
N ASN A 120 -5.21 -3.15 -7.63
CA ASN A 120 -6.42 -3.90 -7.90
C ASN A 120 -6.86 -4.69 -6.65
N PRO A 121 -7.88 -4.25 -5.90
CA PRO A 121 -8.33 -4.95 -4.69
C PRO A 121 -8.77 -6.40 -4.93
N SER A 122 -9.12 -6.78 -6.17
CA SER A 122 -9.47 -8.17 -6.50
C SER A 122 -8.27 -9.11 -6.52
N THR A 123 -7.04 -8.59 -6.56
CA THR A 123 -5.81 -9.41 -6.52
C THR A 123 -5.28 -9.61 -5.10
N LEU A 124 -5.85 -8.91 -4.11
CA LEU A 124 -5.45 -9.02 -2.73
C LEU A 124 -5.60 -10.46 -2.22
N LYS A 125 -4.49 -11.02 -1.77
CA LYS A 125 -4.40 -12.28 -1.04
C LYS A 125 -3.93 -11.99 0.38
N VAL A 126 -4.59 -12.63 1.35
CA VAL A 126 -4.19 -12.61 2.75
C VAL A 126 -4.08 -14.05 3.23
N SER A 127 -3.03 -14.35 3.98
CA SER A 127 -2.82 -15.63 4.63
C SER A 127 -2.40 -15.42 6.07
N LEU A 128 -2.91 -16.24 6.98
CA LEU A 128 -2.43 -16.31 8.36
C LEU A 128 -1.50 -17.51 8.49
N ASP A 129 -0.44 -17.38 9.28
CA ASP A 129 0.44 -18.48 9.63
C ASP A 129 -0.24 -19.31 10.74
N PRO A 130 -0.62 -20.58 10.50
CA PRO A 130 -1.24 -21.44 11.50
C PRO A 130 -0.32 -21.75 12.70
N ALA A 131 1.00 -21.67 12.53
CA ALA A 131 1.97 -21.96 13.58
C ALA A 131 2.21 -20.77 14.52
N ALA A 132 1.97 -19.54 14.05
CA ALA A 132 2.21 -18.31 14.80
C ALA A 132 0.91 -17.71 15.37
N GLN A 133 0.15 -18.53 16.11
CA GLN A 133 -1.16 -18.13 16.65
C GLN A 133 -1.36 -18.54 18.09
N THR A 134 -1.60 -17.55 18.94
CA THR A 134 -1.85 -17.74 20.37
C THR A 134 -3.27 -17.29 20.68
N LEU A 135 -4.05 -18.16 21.32
CA LEU A 135 -5.36 -17.82 21.86
C LEU A 135 -5.28 -17.86 23.39
N THR A 136 -5.68 -16.78 24.04
CA THR A 136 -5.83 -16.68 25.49
C THR A 136 -7.26 -16.28 25.84
N SER A 137 -7.70 -16.62 27.04
CA SER A 137 -9.07 -16.38 27.50
C SER A 137 -9.08 -16.07 29.00
N SER A 138 -10.00 -15.21 29.43
CA SER A 138 -10.23 -14.94 30.86
C SER A 138 -10.84 -16.11 31.62
N ALA A 139 -11.64 -16.93 30.94
CA ALA A 139 -12.18 -18.17 31.48
C ALA A 139 -11.24 -19.35 31.18
N VAL A 140 -11.25 -20.36 32.07
CA VAL A 140 -10.59 -21.65 31.82
C VAL A 140 -11.37 -22.39 30.73
N LEU A 141 -10.83 -22.39 29.51
CA LEU A 141 -11.39 -23.14 28.39
C LEU A 141 -10.79 -24.55 28.35
N THR A 142 -11.60 -25.54 27.99
CA THR A 142 -11.08 -26.89 27.71
C THR A 142 -10.33 -26.90 26.39
N ALA A 143 -9.42 -27.87 26.19
CA ALA A 143 -8.71 -28.03 24.92
C ALA A 143 -9.69 -28.22 23.75
N GLU A 144 -10.75 -29.02 23.93
CA GLU A 144 -11.80 -29.24 22.93
C GLU A 144 -12.53 -27.95 22.55
N THR A 145 -12.80 -27.09 23.52
CA THR A 145 -13.39 -25.76 23.27
C THR A 145 -12.46 -24.87 22.46
N ILE A 146 -11.17 -24.86 22.79
CA ILE A 146 -10.16 -24.10 22.04
C ILE A 146 -10.05 -24.60 20.60
N ASP A 147 -9.97 -25.92 20.42
CA ASP A 147 -9.87 -26.56 19.10
C ASP A 147 -11.10 -26.28 18.22
N THR A 148 -12.27 -26.11 18.84
CA THR A 148 -13.50 -25.74 18.14
C THR A 148 -13.57 -24.24 17.80
N LEU A 149 -13.19 -23.37 18.74
CA LEU A 149 -13.32 -21.90 18.56
C LEU A 149 -12.24 -21.31 17.66
N LYS A 150 -11.01 -21.82 17.77
CA LYS A 150 -9.83 -21.22 17.13
C LYS A 150 -9.98 -21.14 15.61
N PRO A 151 -10.40 -22.18 14.87
CA PRO A 151 -10.55 -22.09 13.40
C PRO A 151 -11.54 -21.01 12.95
N SER A 152 -12.70 -20.90 13.61
CA SER A 152 -13.69 -19.87 13.26
C SER A 152 -13.21 -18.45 13.56
N LEU A 153 -12.54 -18.26 14.70
CA LEU A 153 -11.96 -16.96 15.07
C LEU A 153 -10.89 -16.54 14.06
N LEU A 154 -10.01 -17.46 13.67
CA LEU A 154 -8.96 -17.17 12.69
C LEU A 154 -9.51 -16.85 11.30
N SER A 155 -10.57 -17.55 10.87
CA SER A 155 -11.25 -17.21 9.61
C SER A 155 -11.82 -15.79 9.66
N MET A 156 -12.51 -15.44 10.75
CA MET A 156 -13.06 -14.10 10.94
C MET A 156 -11.96 -13.02 10.99
N ILE A 157 -10.88 -13.25 11.74
CA ILE A 157 -9.73 -12.34 11.82
C ILE A 157 -9.11 -12.14 10.43
N LYS A 158 -8.89 -13.24 9.68
CA LYS A 158 -8.38 -13.18 8.31
C LYS A 158 -9.28 -12.33 7.42
N ASP A 159 -10.59 -12.55 7.48
CA ASP A 159 -11.57 -11.81 6.66
C ASP A 159 -11.57 -10.32 7.04
N ARG A 160 -11.43 -10.00 8.33
CA ARG A 160 -11.33 -8.62 8.80
C ARG A 160 -10.04 -7.94 8.33
N MET A 161 -8.88 -8.59 8.46
CA MET A 161 -7.62 -8.07 7.93
C MET A 161 -7.70 -7.83 6.42
N ALA A 162 -8.31 -8.77 5.68
CA ALA A 162 -8.52 -8.61 4.24
C ALA A 162 -9.45 -7.44 3.92
N TYR A 163 -10.50 -7.22 4.70
CA TYR A 163 -11.39 -6.07 4.54
C TYR A 163 -10.67 -4.74 4.80
N ASP A 164 -9.93 -4.63 5.91
CA ASP A 164 -9.22 -3.40 6.28
C ASP A 164 -8.14 -3.06 5.23
N LEU A 165 -7.42 -4.06 4.73
CA LEU A 165 -6.45 -3.88 3.63
C LEU A 165 -7.14 -3.48 2.31
N ARG A 166 -8.31 -4.01 1.99
CA ARG A 166 -9.07 -3.58 0.79
C ARG A 166 -9.47 -2.12 0.86
N ILE A 167 -9.85 -1.62 2.05
CA ILE A 167 -10.14 -0.21 2.25
C ILE A 167 -8.86 0.63 2.08
N LYS A 168 -7.76 0.22 2.72
CA LYS A 168 -6.47 0.92 2.58
C LYS A 168 -6.04 1.05 1.12
N TYR A 169 -6.27 0.01 0.32
CA TYR A 169 -5.86 -0.06 -1.08
C TYR A 169 -6.96 0.30 -2.09
N SER A 170 -8.11 0.86 -1.66
CA SER A 170 -9.23 1.14 -2.56
C SER A 170 -9.03 2.36 -3.45
N SER A 171 -8.20 3.29 -2.99
CA SER A 171 -7.94 4.56 -3.68
C SER A 171 -6.54 4.55 -4.29
N PRO A 172 -6.33 5.24 -5.43
CA PRO A 172 -5.00 5.48 -5.94
C PRO A 172 -4.13 6.16 -4.89
N ILE A 173 -2.86 5.77 -4.83
CA ILE A 173 -1.84 6.43 -4.01
C ILE A 173 -1.13 7.42 -4.91
N HIS A 174 -1.19 8.69 -4.54
CA HIS A 174 -0.41 9.76 -5.16
C HIS A 174 0.83 9.98 -4.29
N MET A 175 2.00 9.73 -4.88
CA MET A 175 3.29 9.99 -4.28
C MET A 175 3.85 11.24 -4.92
N ASP A 176 3.95 12.31 -4.14
CA ASP A 176 4.52 13.59 -4.56
C ASP A 176 5.98 13.69 -4.10
N ASP A 177 6.74 14.62 -4.67
CA ASP A 177 8.09 14.96 -4.21
C ASP A 177 9.09 13.77 -4.19
N VAL A 178 8.87 12.79 -5.08
CA VAL A 178 9.60 11.51 -5.15
C VAL A 178 11.07 11.73 -5.49
N LYS A 179 11.95 11.28 -4.59
CA LYS A 179 13.40 11.43 -4.72
C LYS A 179 14.11 10.12 -4.40
N VAL A 180 14.84 9.58 -5.38
CA VAL A 180 15.73 8.43 -5.17
C VAL A 180 17.14 8.91 -4.81
N LYS A 181 17.58 8.62 -3.58
CA LYS A 181 18.89 9.02 -3.06
C LYS A 181 19.87 7.86 -3.06
N GLY A 182 20.93 8.00 -3.86
CA GLY A 182 22.05 7.06 -3.90
C GLY A 182 21.67 5.62 -4.26
N GLY A 183 20.50 5.43 -4.90
CA GLY A 183 19.93 4.11 -5.20
C GLY A 183 19.58 3.26 -3.98
N LYS A 184 19.50 3.85 -2.78
CA LYS A 184 19.29 3.14 -1.51
C LYS A 184 18.06 3.59 -0.75
N THR A 185 17.62 4.82 -0.99
CA THR A 185 16.51 5.44 -0.28
C THR A 185 15.58 6.08 -1.29
N LEU A 186 14.28 5.82 -1.15
CA LEU A 186 13.22 6.47 -1.91
C LEU A 186 12.41 7.29 -0.91
N GLU A 187 12.48 8.61 -1.03
CA GLU A 187 11.67 9.55 -0.27
C GLU A 187 10.49 10.01 -1.13
N TYR A 188 9.33 10.22 -0.51
CA TYR A 188 8.13 10.69 -1.17
C TYR A 188 7.16 11.25 -0.14
N GLU A 189 6.18 12.01 -0.61
CA GLU A 189 5.13 12.60 0.20
C GLU A 189 3.77 12.00 -0.20
N VAL A 190 2.87 11.82 0.76
CA VAL A 190 1.45 11.51 0.49
C VAL A 190 0.60 12.38 1.41
N ASN A 191 -0.18 13.30 0.86
CA ASN A 191 -1.01 14.25 1.60
C ASN A 191 -0.21 15.05 2.67
N ASP A 192 0.88 15.73 2.30
CA ASP A 192 1.71 16.53 3.23
C ASP A 192 2.42 15.70 4.32
N ILE A 193 2.54 14.38 4.15
CA ILE A 193 3.24 13.48 5.07
C ILE A 193 4.43 12.84 4.35
N ASP A 194 5.62 13.04 4.91
CA ASP A 194 6.86 12.44 4.43
C ASP A 194 6.94 10.94 4.74
N TYR A 195 7.37 10.18 3.74
CA TYR A 195 7.65 8.76 3.83
C TYR A 195 9.04 8.43 3.30
N THR A 196 9.54 7.28 3.73
CA THR A 196 10.84 6.77 3.28
C THR A 196 10.78 5.27 3.11
N LEU A 197 11.24 4.80 1.96
CA LEU A 197 11.50 3.40 1.68
C LEU A 197 13.01 3.16 1.53
N THR A 198 13.45 1.96 1.85
CA THR A 198 14.85 1.53 1.70
C THR A 198 14.93 0.41 0.67
N SER A 199 15.92 0.45 -0.21
CA SER A 199 16.13 -0.62 -1.20
C SER A 199 16.39 -1.96 -0.49
N GLU A 200 15.77 -3.05 -0.97
CA GLU A 200 16.10 -4.42 -0.55
C GLU A 200 17.26 -5.03 -1.35
#